data_AF-A0A397FA98-F1
#
_entry.id   AF-A0A397FA98-F1
#
_cell.length_a   1.000
_cell.length_b   1.000
_cell.length_c   1.000
_cell.angle_alpha   90.00
_cell.angle_beta   90.00
_cell.angle_gamma   90.00
#
_symmetry.space_group_name_H-M   'P 1'
#
loop_
_entity.id
_entity.type
_entity.pdbx_description
1 polymer ?
#
loop_
_entity_poly.entity_id
_entity_poly.type
_entity_poly.pdbx_seq_one_letter_code
_entity_poly.pdbx_strand_id
1 'polypeptide(L)'
;MATAAPAARFGRKQVIHVTDVDRARKELDEISKASPANAPSIDQNGDASWGPVVLCEAITWNDFERWLNANEGRVRRWVFEPLTDVPDKGRVVIYSISSVVHGRTSDEIYRSILMQILEAGNDIGLISSVEGPIVTCRTGDHGQEPDACVTPVGLTIGGAVLAAKGVFPYPNVIVEVAYKNDSQERLRAKLDRWMSDTTSVQVAIGIKIDAATPRRVAILLQRGQPVMPPLEFGHPAPGPLQISFPLASVYAGVALPPPLAGLGNTLISIDLIQLRTVIDEAIGQDMPAAQ
;
A
#
# COMPACT_ATOMS: atom_id res chain seq x y z
N MET A 1 -28.59 40.26 19.47
CA MET A 1 -28.14 38.99 20.09
C MET A 1 -27.36 38.23 19.03
N ALA A 2 -26.03 38.25 19.11
CA ALA A 2 -25.16 37.49 18.22
C ALA A 2 -24.64 36.29 19.01
N THR A 3 -24.98 35.08 18.56
CA THR A 3 -24.49 33.82 19.11
C THR A 3 -23.02 33.65 18.72
N ALA A 4 -22.13 33.69 19.71
CA ALA A 4 -20.71 33.41 19.53
C ALA A 4 -20.50 31.94 19.14
N ALA A 5 -19.74 31.71 18.07
CA ALA A 5 -19.25 30.39 17.68
C ALA A 5 -18.28 29.84 18.75
N PRO A 6 -18.25 28.52 19.01
CA PRO A 6 -17.32 27.97 19.97
C PRO A 6 -15.88 28.09 19.48
N ALA A 7 -15.04 28.74 20.29
CA ALA A 7 -13.61 28.88 20.07
C ALA A 7 -12.96 27.50 19.97
N ALA A 8 -12.26 27.26 18.87
CA ALA A 8 -11.42 26.09 18.68
C ALA A 8 -10.36 26.01 19.79
N ARG A 9 -10.32 24.87 20.48
CA ARG A 9 -9.32 24.55 21.53
C ARG A 9 -7.94 24.32 20.91
N PHE A 10 -7.28 25.38 20.48
CA PHE A 10 -5.86 25.35 20.11
C PHE A 10 -5.00 25.53 21.36
N GLY A 11 -4.76 24.47 22.11
CA GLY A 11 -4.00 24.55 23.37
C GLY A 11 -3.25 23.31 23.83
N ARG A 12 -3.24 22.21 23.06
CA ARG A 12 -2.39 21.05 23.34
C ARG A 12 -1.28 20.99 22.31
N LYS A 13 -0.04 20.75 22.77
CA LYS A 13 1.02 20.18 21.93
C LYS A 13 0.40 18.95 21.26
N GLN A 14 0.21 19.00 19.94
CA GLN A 14 -0.51 17.96 19.18
C GLN A 14 0.37 16.71 19.15
N VAL A 15 0.23 15.88 20.17
CA VAL A 15 0.96 14.63 20.36
C VAL A 15 -0.05 13.50 20.31
N ILE A 16 0.25 12.47 19.53
CA ILE A 16 -0.57 11.25 19.48
C ILE A 16 -0.37 10.51 20.81
N HIS A 17 -1.44 10.36 21.58
CA HIS A 17 -1.44 9.63 22.83
C HIS A 17 -1.77 8.16 22.59
N VAL A 18 -1.39 7.30 23.54
CA VAL A 18 -1.74 5.86 23.50
C VAL A 18 -3.25 5.66 23.43
N THR A 19 -4.02 6.50 24.13
CA THR A 19 -5.49 6.48 24.09
C THR A 19 -6.07 6.78 22.71
N ASP A 20 -5.37 7.58 21.88
CA ASP A 20 -5.79 7.85 20.51
C ASP A 20 -5.61 6.60 19.63
N VAL A 21 -4.51 5.88 19.84
CA VAL A 21 -4.24 4.59 19.18
C VAL A 21 -5.26 3.54 19.60
N ASP A 22 -5.58 3.43 20.88
CA ASP A 22 -6.54 2.45 21.40
C ASP A 22 -7.94 2.72 20.84
N ARG A 23 -8.36 3.98 20.79
CA ARG A 23 -9.62 4.40 20.16
C ARG A 23 -9.64 4.03 18.68
N ALA A 24 -8.61 4.43 17.91
CA ALA A 24 -8.54 4.15 16.49
C ALA A 24 -8.54 2.64 16.20
N ARG A 25 -7.80 1.84 16.98
CA ARG A 25 -7.80 0.37 16.86
C ARG A 25 -9.18 -0.22 17.13
N LYS A 26 -9.89 0.27 18.15
CA LYS A 26 -11.25 -0.19 18.46
C LYS A 26 -12.22 0.13 17.31
N GLU A 27 -12.21 1.35 16.79
CA GLU A 27 -13.04 1.75 15.65
C GLU A 27 -12.73 0.90 14.40
N LEU A 28 -11.44 0.67 14.10
CA LEU A 28 -11.01 -0.18 12.98
C LEU A 28 -11.42 -1.65 13.15
N ASP A 29 -11.39 -2.18 14.37
CA ASP A 29 -11.84 -3.54 14.68
C ASP A 29 -13.37 -3.68 14.51
N GLU A 30 -14.14 -2.68 14.94
CA GLU A 30 -15.59 -2.61 14.70
C GLU A 30 -15.89 -2.59 13.20
N ILE A 31 -15.20 -1.76 12.42
CA ILE A 31 -15.28 -1.77 10.95
C ILE A 31 -14.89 -3.14 10.39
N SER A 32 -13.79 -3.71 10.87
CA SER A 32 -13.29 -5.02 10.42
C SER A 32 -14.25 -6.17 10.70
N LYS A 33 -15.15 -6.05 11.66
CA LYS A 33 -16.19 -7.05 11.97
C LYS A 33 -17.55 -6.72 11.37
N ALA A 34 -17.77 -5.48 10.95
CA ALA A 34 -19.03 -5.04 10.37
C ALA A 34 -19.34 -5.78 9.06
N SER A 35 -20.61 -6.15 8.89
CA SER A 35 -21.14 -6.59 7.59
C SER A 35 -21.13 -5.42 6.61
N PRO A 36 -20.74 -5.63 5.33
CA PRO A 36 -20.83 -4.61 4.28
C PRO A 36 -22.20 -3.96 4.15
N ALA A 37 -23.28 -4.70 4.43
CA ALA A 37 -24.65 -4.18 4.41
C ALA A 37 -24.93 -3.09 5.48
N ASN A 38 -24.09 -3.02 6.52
CA ASN A 38 -24.20 -2.04 7.60
C ASN A 38 -23.28 -0.83 7.39
N ALA A 39 -22.61 -0.72 6.24
CA ALA A 39 -21.79 0.43 5.94
C ALA A 39 -22.67 1.70 5.86
N PRO A 40 -22.22 2.83 6.43
CA PRO A 40 -22.97 4.09 6.41
C PRO A 40 -23.08 4.70 5.00
N SER A 41 -22.23 4.26 4.06
CA SER A 41 -22.19 4.77 2.70
C SER A 41 -21.63 3.74 1.72
N ILE A 42 -21.81 4.00 0.43
CA ILE A 42 -21.15 3.30 -0.67
C ILE A 42 -20.12 4.24 -1.31
N ASP A 43 -19.00 3.69 -1.76
CA ASP A 43 -17.97 4.45 -2.48
C ASP A 43 -18.34 4.64 -3.97
N GLN A 44 -17.49 5.36 -4.71
CA GLN A 44 -17.73 5.68 -6.13
C GLN A 44 -17.82 4.43 -7.03
N ASN A 45 -17.29 3.29 -6.58
CA ASN A 45 -17.31 2.03 -7.30
C ASN A 45 -18.43 1.10 -6.82
N GLY A 46 -19.27 1.56 -5.88
CA GLY A 46 -20.40 0.81 -5.33
C GLY A 46 -20.02 -0.15 -4.20
N ASP A 47 -18.81 -0.06 -3.64
CA ASP A 47 -18.39 -0.88 -2.50
C ASP A 47 -18.72 -0.22 -1.16
N ALA A 48 -18.76 -1.02 -0.10
CA ALA A 48 -19.06 -0.56 1.25
C ALA A 48 -17.98 0.39 1.80
N SER A 49 -18.41 1.51 2.42
CA SER A 49 -17.47 2.46 3.03
C SER A 49 -17.94 2.97 4.40
N TRP A 50 -17.02 2.93 5.37
CA TRP A 50 -17.16 3.44 6.73
C TRP A 50 -16.38 4.75 6.96
N GLY A 51 -15.67 5.24 5.94
CA GLY A 51 -14.87 6.46 6.03
C GLY A 51 -13.54 6.28 6.78
N PRO A 52 -12.68 7.32 6.80
CA PRO A 52 -11.39 7.25 7.49
C PRO A 52 -11.57 7.22 9.02
N VAL A 53 -10.76 6.40 9.70
CA VAL A 53 -10.54 6.52 11.14
C VAL A 53 -9.40 7.51 11.37
N VAL A 54 -9.70 8.66 11.95
CA VAL A 54 -8.70 9.70 12.20
C VAL A 54 -7.92 9.38 13.48
N LEU A 55 -6.63 9.09 13.34
CA LEU A 55 -5.71 8.93 14.47
C LEU A 55 -5.32 10.28 15.06
N CYS A 56 -5.07 11.28 14.20
CA CYS A 56 -4.71 12.63 14.61
C CYS A 56 -5.24 13.66 13.61
N GLU A 57 -6.00 14.65 14.08
CA GLU A 57 -6.62 15.67 13.21
C GLU A 57 -5.65 16.67 12.61
N ALA A 58 -4.54 16.95 13.32
CA ALA A 58 -3.55 17.92 12.87
C ALA A 58 -2.22 17.66 13.59
N ILE A 59 -1.18 17.39 12.82
CA ILE A 59 0.20 17.18 13.27
C ILE A 59 1.16 17.52 12.13
N THR A 60 2.39 17.93 12.45
CA THR A 60 3.41 18.12 11.41
C THR A 60 3.96 16.75 10.98
N TRP A 61 4.49 16.63 9.76
CA TRP A 61 5.16 15.41 9.33
C TRP A 61 6.30 15.02 10.28
N ASN A 62 7.10 15.99 10.72
CA ASN A 62 8.27 15.74 11.57
C ASN A 62 7.87 15.27 12.98
N ASP A 63 6.76 15.77 13.53
CA ASP A 63 6.20 15.24 14.79
C ASP A 63 5.62 13.84 14.57
N PHE A 64 4.95 13.68 13.42
CA PHE A 64 4.56 12.44 12.75
C PHE A 64 5.58 11.31 12.91
N GLU A 65 6.65 11.51 12.16
CA GLU A 65 7.77 10.61 11.99
C GLU A 65 8.50 10.34 13.31
N ARG A 66 8.70 11.37 14.15
CA ARG A 66 9.29 11.17 15.48
C ARG A 66 8.44 10.26 16.35
N TRP A 67 7.12 10.42 16.30
CA TRP A 67 6.22 9.55 17.03
C TRP A 67 6.27 8.11 16.50
N LEU A 68 6.26 7.91 15.17
CA LEU A 68 6.38 6.59 14.55
C LEU A 68 7.68 5.88 14.96
N ASN A 69 8.82 6.56 14.90
CA ASN A 69 10.11 5.98 15.27
C ASN A 69 10.16 5.55 16.75
N ALA A 70 9.43 6.25 17.64
CA ALA A 70 9.35 5.88 19.06
C ALA A 70 8.28 4.81 19.36
N ASN A 71 7.38 4.53 18.41
CA ASN A 71 6.20 3.67 18.58
C ASN A 71 6.06 2.68 17.43
N GLU A 72 7.19 2.18 16.92
CA GLU A 72 7.22 1.29 15.76
C GLU A 72 6.27 0.09 15.95
N GLY A 73 5.50 -0.21 14.90
CA GLY A 73 4.50 -1.29 14.90
C GLY A 73 3.22 -1.02 15.69
N ARG A 74 3.09 0.10 16.43
CA ARG A 74 1.84 0.41 17.16
C ARG A 74 0.68 0.77 16.24
N VAL A 75 0.94 1.31 15.06
CA VAL A 75 -0.04 1.52 14.00
C VAL A 75 0.60 1.17 12.67
N ARG A 76 -0.20 0.69 11.73
CA ARG A 76 0.19 0.32 10.37
C ARG A 76 -0.87 0.86 9.40
N ARG A 77 -0.56 0.89 8.11
CA ARG A 77 -1.50 1.31 7.05
C ARG A 77 -2.07 2.71 7.26
N TRP A 78 -1.31 3.57 7.95
CA TRP A 78 -1.66 4.96 8.14
C TRP A 78 -1.32 5.75 6.87
N VAL A 79 -2.03 6.85 6.67
CA VAL A 79 -1.76 7.84 5.63
C VAL A 79 -1.69 9.21 6.29
N PHE A 80 -0.62 9.96 6.02
CA PHE A 80 -0.54 11.37 6.38
C PHE A 80 -1.06 12.19 5.22
N GLU A 81 -2.17 12.89 5.42
CA GLU A 81 -2.85 13.71 4.43
C GLU A 81 -2.67 15.20 4.79
N PRO A 82 -2.10 16.03 3.91
CA PRO A 82 -1.91 17.46 4.18
C PRO A 82 -3.27 18.17 4.34
N LEU A 83 -3.33 19.13 5.26
CA LEU A 83 -4.49 20.00 5.43
C LEU A 83 -4.40 21.19 4.46
N THR A 84 -5.48 21.47 3.73
CA THR A 84 -5.52 22.58 2.76
C THR A 84 -5.35 23.96 3.41
N ASP A 85 -5.87 24.10 4.65
CA ASP A 85 -6.03 25.40 5.29
C ASP A 85 -4.93 25.70 6.31
N VAL A 86 -4.07 24.73 6.61
CA VAL A 86 -3.02 24.85 7.62
C VAL A 86 -1.69 24.36 7.04
N PRO A 87 -0.83 25.28 6.57
CA PRO A 87 0.49 24.94 6.04
C PRO A 87 1.28 24.04 7.00
N ASP A 88 2.05 23.12 6.44
CA ASP A 88 2.95 22.18 7.13
C ASP A 88 2.27 21.19 8.11
N LYS A 89 0.94 21.18 8.19
CA LYS A 89 0.18 20.21 8.97
C LYS A 89 -0.62 19.28 8.07
N GLY A 90 -0.77 18.06 8.56
CA GLY A 90 -1.65 17.06 7.99
C GLY A 90 -2.43 16.36 9.08
N ARG A 91 -3.44 15.60 8.66
CA ARG A 91 -4.10 14.62 9.51
C ARG A 91 -3.51 13.24 9.25
N VAL A 92 -3.54 12.39 10.27
CA VAL A 92 -3.16 10.98 10.17
C VAL A 92 -4.43 10.16 10.19
N VAL A 93 -4.69 9.44 9.10
CA VAL A 93 -5.87 8.59 8.94
C VAL A 93 -5.45 7.14 8.74
N ILE A 94 -6.33 6.22 9.14
CA ILE A 94 -6.21 4.79 8.90
C ILE A 94 -7.56 4.32 8.35
N TYR A 95 -7.53 3.57 7.26
CA TYR A 95 -8.75 3.08 6.64
C TYR A 95 -9.08 1.65 7.06
N SER A 96 -8.07 0.80 7.20
CA SER A 96 -8.26 -0.60 7.54
C SER A 96 -7.19 -1.09 8.51
N ILE A 97 -7.56 -2.07 9.34
CA ILE A 97 -6.59 -2.83 10.11
C ILE A 97 -5.80 -3.75 9.18
N SER A 98 -4.56 -4.08 9.56
CA SER A 98 -3.80 -5.13 8.89
C SER A 98 -4.49 -6.48 9.09
N SER A 99 -5.24 -6.93 8.09
CA SER A 99 -5.97 -8.21 8.12
C SER A 99 -5.21 -9.35 7.45
N VAL A 100 -5.67 -10.60 7.61
CA VAL A 100 -5.05 -11.76 6.95
C VAL A 100 -5.09 -11.61 5.44
N VAL A 101 -6.20 -11.07 4.90
CA VAL A 101 -6.34 -10.75 3.47
C VAL A 101 -5.22 -9.82 2.97
N HIS A 102 -4.90 -8.75 3.70
CA HIS A 102 -3.82 -7.85 3.30
C HIS A 102 -2.47 -8.55 3.26
N GLY A 103 -2.13 -9.28 4.34
CA GLY A 103 -0.86 -10.01 4.45
C GLY A 103 -0.72 -11.08 3.35
N ARG A 104 -1.68 -11.99 3.24
CA ARG A 104 -1.65 -13.09 2.24
C ARG A 104 -1.57 -12.58 0.81
N THR A 105 -2.31 -11.52 0.47
CA THR A 105 -2.35 -10.97 -0.89
C THR A 105 -1.02 -10.32 -1.25
N SER A 106 -0.49 -9.47 -0.38
CA SER A 106 0.78 -8.77 -0.63
C SER A 106 1.98 -9.73 -0.60
N ASP A 107 1.99 -10.69 0.32
CA ASP A 107 3.00 -11.75 0.42
C ASP A 107 3.00 -12.64 -0.83
N GLU A 108 1.84 -13.01 -1.36
CA GLU A 108 1.78 -13.85 -2.57
C GLU A 108 2.35 -13.13 -3.79
N ILE A 109 2.08 -11.82 -3.94
CA ILE A 109 2.66 -11.01 -5.01
C ILE A 109 4.18 -10.91 -4.83
N TYR A 110 4.64 -10.57 -3.62
CA TYR A 110 6.07 -10.50 -3.31
C TYR A 110 6.78 -11.83 -3.60
N ARG A 111 6.21 -12.94 -3.12
CA ARG A 111 6.73 -14.29 -3.32
C ARG A 111 6.75 -14.66 -4.80
N SER A 112 5.71 -14.31 -5.56
CA SER A 112 5.65 -14.56 -7.00
C SER A 112 6.77 -13.84 -7.76
N ILE A 113 7.03 -12.56 -7.42
CA ILE A 113 8.14 -11.79 -7.98
C ILE A 113 9.47 -12.45 -7.64
N LEU A 114 9.68 -12.78 -6.37
CA LEU A 114 10.92 -13.40 -5.90
C LEU A 114 11.19 -14.74 -6.60
N MET A 115 10.19 -15.62 -6.67
CA MET A 115 10.35 -16.93 -7.33
C MET A 115 10.72 -16.80 -8.80
N GLN A 116 10.10 -15.86 -9.53
CA GLN A 116 10.42 -15.64 -10.95
C GLN A 116 11.83 -15.07 -11.16
N ILE A 117 12.36 -14.29 -10.20
CA ILE A 117 13.77 -13.88 -10.22
C ILE A 117 14.68 -15.11 -10.07
N LEU A 118 14.40 -15.99 -9.11
CA LEU A 118 15.18 -17.22 -8.88
C LEU A 118 15.14 -18.14 -10.11
N GLU A 119 13.96 -18.31 -10.69
CA GLU A 119 13.74 -19.16 -11.87
C GLU A 119 14.42 -18.60 -13.12
N ALA A 120 14.34 -17.29 -13.35
CA ALA A 120 14.97 -16.64 -14.50
C ALA A 120 16.50 -16.82 -14.48
N GLY A 121 17.13 -16.64 -13.33
CA GLY A 121 18.58 -16.80 -13.20
C GLY A 121 19.03 -18.23 -12.90
N ASN A 122 18.10 -19.13 -12.60
CA ASN A 122 18.35 -20.50 -12.15
C ASN A 122 19.40 -20.56 -11.01
N ASP A 123 19.27 -19.64 -10.03
CA ASP A 123 20.23 -19.49 -8.93
C ASP A 123 19.50 -19.08 -7.63
N ILE A 124 19.60 -19.95 -6.61
CA ILE A 124 19.00 -19.70 -5.29
C ILE A 124 19.65 -18.51 -4.56
N GLY A 125 20.90 -18.17 -4.87
CA GLY A 125 21.62 -17.03 -4.31
C GLY A 125 20.98 -15.68 -4.65
N LEU A 126 20.15 -15.64 -5.69
CA LEU A 126 19.37 -14.44 -6.05
C LEU A 126 18.33 -14.06 -4.98
N ILE A 127 18.03 -14.94 -4.01
CA ILE A 127 17.16 -14.56 -2.89
C ILE A 127 17.73 -13.37 -2.10
N SER A 128 19.06 -13.23 -2.08
CA SER A 128 19.77 -12.15 -1.40
C SER A 128 20.10 -10.97 -2.32
N SER A 129 19.53 -10.92 -3.54
CA SER A 129 19.74 -9.82 -4.48
C SER A 129 18.69 -8.71 -4.37
N VAL A 130 17.62 -8.97 -3.62
CA VAL A 130 16.55 -8.02 -3.31
C VAL A 130 16.19 -8.11 -1.83
N GLU A 131 15.66 -7.04 -1.28
CA GLU A 131 15.18 -6.93 0.09
C GLU A 131 13.75 -6.37 0.08
N GLY A 132 12.98 -6.69 1.12
CA GLY A 132 11.63 -6.16 1.33
C GLY A 132 11.48 -5.33 2.62
N PRO A 133 12.39 -4.39 2.95
CA PRO A 133 12.16 -3.55 4.12
C PRO A 133 10.95 -2.68 3.85
N ILE A 134 9.90 -2.83 4.64
CA ILE A 134 8.77 -1.91 4.58
C ILE A 134 9.24 -0.57 5.15
N VAL A 135 9.63 0.35 4.26
CA VAL A 135 10.11 1.68 4.65
C VAL A 135 8.93 2.64 4.68
N THR A 136 8.75 3.33 5.81
CA THR A 136 7.93 4.54 5.86
C THR A 136 8.48 5.55 4.86
N CYS A 137 7.71 5.92 3.85
CA CYS A 137 8.14 6.85 2.82
C CYS A 137 7.36 8.16 2.92
N ARG A 138 8.02 9.26 2.57
CA ARG A 138 7.35 10.53 2.30
C ARG A 138 7.27 10.74 0.80
N THR A 139 6.09 10.84 0.19
CA THR A 139 5.90 11.11 -1.24
C THR A 139 5.33 12.53 -1.41
N GLY A 140 6.22 13.49 -1.69
CA GLY A 140 5.89 14.92 -1.61
C GLY A 140 5.46 15.33 -0.20
N ASP A 141 4.22 15.79 -0.05
CA ASP A 141 3.65 16.22 1.24
C ASP A 141 2.88 15.11 1.98
N HIS A 142 2.82 13.92 1.37
CA HIS A 142 2.14 12.77 1.94
C HIS A 142 3.14 11.82 2.58
N GLY A 143 2.70 11.16 3.64
CA GLY A 143 3.40 10.04 4.24
C GLY A 143 2.64 8.76 4.02
N GLN A 144 3.32 7.69 3.62
CA GLN A 144 2.70 6.40 3.37
C GLN A 144 3.69 5.24 3.50
N GLU A 145 3.13 4.07 3.78
CA GLU A 145 3.81 2.79 3.90
C GLU A 145 3.18 1.80 2.90
N PRO A 146 3.97 1.08 2.09
CA PRO A 146 3.44 0.05 1.21
C PRO A 146 3.11 -1.23 2.00
N ASP A 147 2.25 -2.09 1.47
CA ASP A 147 1.95 -3.38 2.09
C ASP A 147 3.07 -4.40 1.86
N ALA A 148 3.69 -4.36 0.69
CA ALA A 148 4.94 -5.05 0.41
C ALA A 148 5.78 -4.24 -0.58
N CYS A 149 7.07 -4.51 -0.64
CA CYS A 149 7.95 -3.87 -1.60
C CYS A 149 9.15 -4.75 -1.97
N VAL A 150 9.81 -4.41 -3.07
CA VAL A 150 11.05 -5.04 -3.52
C VAL A 150 12.07 -3.95 -3.82
N THR A 151 13.19 -4.00 -3.12
CA THR A 151 14.33 -3.09 -3.28
C THR A 151 15.55 -3.91 -3.67
N PRO A 152 16.23 -3.63 -4.79
CA PRO A 152 17.44 -4.36 -5.13
C PRO A 152 18.58 -4.01 -4.17
N VAL A 153 19.37 -5.02 -3.79
CA VAL A 153 20.54 -4.83 -2.93
C VAL A 153 21.57 -3.95 -3.63
N GLY A 154 22.15 -3.02 -2.87
CA GLY A 154 23.14 -2.06 -3.39
C GLY A 154 22.53 -0.85 -4.08
N LEU A 155 21.20 -0.68 -4.04
CA LEU A 155 20.56 0.55 -4.49
C LEU A 155 21.03 1.72 -3.62
N THR A 156 21.59 2.74 -4.25
CA THR A 156 22.12 3.93 -3.57
C THR A 156 21.43 5.18 -4.10
N ILE A 157 21.19 6.15 -3.22
CA ILE A 157 20.63 7.44 -3.59
C ILE A 157 21.64 8.18 -4.48
N GLY A 158 21.17 8.70 -5.62
CA GLY A 158 21.99 9.41 -6.58
C GLY A 158 21.45 9.28 -8.00
N GLY A 159 21.75 10.28 -8.85
CA GLY A 159 21.24 10.32 -10.22
C GLY A 159 19.71 10.27 -10.24
N ALA A 160 19.15 9.19 -10.79
CA ALA A 160 17.71 8.97 -10.90
C ALA A 160 17.07 8.28 -9.67
N VAL A 161 17.87 7.84 -8.69
CA VAL A 161 17.39 7.18 -7.47
C VAL A 161 17.19 8.22 -6.37
N LEU A 162 15.95 8.34 -5.88
CA LEU A 162 15.54 9.36 -4.93
C LEU A 162 15.44 8.81 -3.50
N ALA A 163 15.54 9.69 -2.51
CA ALA A 163 15.44 9.34 -1.10
C ALA A 163 13.97 9.25 -0.65
N ALA A 164 13.58 8.12 -0.06
CA ALA A 164 12.24 7.88 0.48
C ALA A 164 12.06 8.38 1.92
N LYS A 165 13.11 8.21 2.73
CA LYS A 165 13.20 8.63 4.14
C LYS A 165 14.65 8.85 4.51
N GLY A 166 15.07 10.11 4.63
CA GLY A 166 16.45 10.46 4.98
C GLY A 166 17.46 9.88 3.98
N VAL A 167 18.10 8.76 4.35
CA VAL A 167 19.20 8.11 3.60
C VAL A 167 18.80 6.79 2.91
N PHE A 168 17.52 6.40 2.96
CA PHE A 168 17.03 5.19 2.29
C PHE A 168 16.45 5.51 0.91
N PRO A 169 16.80 4.76 -0.16
CA PRO A 169 16.18 4.93 -1.47
C PRO A 169 14.71 4.46 -1.46
N TYR A 170 13.90 4.91 -2.42
CA TYR A 170 12.60 4.27 -2.66
C TYR A 170 12.79 2.84 -3.17
N PRO A 171 11.90 1.90 -2.76
CA PRO A 171 11.81 0.60 -3.40
C PRO A 171 11.51 0.72 -4.89
N ASN A 172 11.97 -0.26 -5.67
CA ASN A 172 11.71 -0.27 -7.11
C ASN A 172 10.32 -0.81 -7.45
N VAL A 173 9.83 -1.76 -6.65
CA VAL A 173 8.46 -2.30 -6.77
C VAL A 173 7.72 -2.08 -5.47
N ILE A 174 6.49 -1.57 -5.55
CA ILE A 174 5.58 -1.47 -4.40
C ILE A 174 4.29 -2.25 -4.67
N VAL A 175 3.72 -2.79 -3.61
CA VAL A 175 2.44 -3.51 -3.60
C VAL A 175 1.51 -2.85 -2.59
N GLU A 176 0.28 -2.60 -3.00
CA GLU A 176 -0.77 -2.00 -2.19
C GLU A 176 -2.04 -2.84 -2.30
N VAL A 177 -2.63 -3.17 -1.15
CA VAL A 177 -3.87 -3.93 -1.07
C VAL A 177 -4.93 -3.05 -0.43
N ALA A 178 -6.02 -2.82 -1.16
CA ALA A 178 -7.21 -2.14 -0.68
C ALA A 178 -8.29 -3.20 -0.44
N TYR A 179 -8.59 -3.45 0.83
CA TYR A 179 -9.65 -4.36 1.23
C TYR A 179 -10.56 -3.71 2.27
N LYS A 180 -11.83 -4.07 2.20
CA LYS A 180 -12.88 -3.63 3.12
C LYS A 180 -13.17 -2.14 3.04
N ASN A 181 -12.61 -1.33 3.95
CA ASN A 181 -12.91 0.10 4.04
C ASN A 181 -11.97 0.97 3.16
N ASP A 182 -11.06 0.33 2.42
CA ASP A 182 -10.23 0.99 1.41
C ASP A 182 -10.93 1.01 0.05
N SER A 183 -11.13 2.21 -0.52
CA SER A 183 -11.75 2.39 -1.84
C SER A 183 -10.76 2.25 -3.00
N GLN A 184 -11.24 1.88 -4.18
CA GLN A 184 -10.39 1.80 -5.39
C GLN A 184 -9.81 3.16 -5.79
N GLU A 185 -10.57 4.26 -5.62
CA GLU A 185 -10.09 5.62 -5.91
C GLU A 185 -8.88 5.99 -5.04
N ARG A 186 -8.96 5.77 -3.72
CA ARG A 186 -7.82 6.01 -2.81
C ARG A 186 -6.62 5.13 -3.14
N LEU A 187 -6.85 3.86 -3.46
CA LEU A 187 -5.79 2.98 -3.94
C LEU A 187 -5.11 3.59 -5.16
N ARG A 188 -5.90 3.99 -6.16
CA ARG A 188 -5.38 4.61 -7.38
C ARG A 188 -4.56 5.87 -7.08
N ALA A 189 -5.09 6.77 -6.26
CA ALA A 189 -4.38 7.99 -5.85
C ALA A 189 -3.06 7.67 -5.12
N LYS A 190 -3.03 6.62 -4.29
CA LYS A 190 -1.81 6.17 -3.60
C LYS A 190 -0.77 5.65 -4.59
N LEU A 191 -1.18 4.85 -5.58
CA LEU A 191 -0.30 4.36 -6.65
C LEU A 191 0.23 5.51 -7.52
N ASP A 192 -0.62 6.50 -7.84
CA ASP A 192 -0.19 7.67 -8.62
C ASP A 192 0.84 8.51 -7.86
N ARG A 193 0.70 8.65 -6.53
CA ARG A 193 1.75 9.27 -5.69
C ARG A 193 3.04 8.47 -5.72
N TRP A 194 2.96 7.15 -5.61
CA TRP A 194 4.13 6.28 -5.75
C TRP A 194 4.82 6.42 -7.10
N MET A 195 4.07 6.67 -8.17
CA MET A 195 4.59 6.78 -9.54
C MET A 195 4.92 8.21 -9.97
N SER A 196 4.80 9.18 -9.06
CA SER A 196 5.12 10.59 -9.34
C SER A 196 6.62 10.79 -9.65
N ASP A 197 6.94 11.98 -10.14
CA ASP A 197 8.31 12.46 -10.38
C ASP A 197 9.09 12.71 -9.08
N THR A 198 8.41 12.78 -7.94
CA THR A 198 9.04 12.92 -6.61
C THR A 198 9.59 11.61 -6.04
N THR A 199 9.39 10.48 -6.72
CA THR A 199 9.88 9.15 -6.30
C THR A 199 10.71 8.49 -7.41
N SER A 200 11.47 7.45 -7.04
CA SER A 200 12.18 6.59 -8.00
C SER A 200 11.56 5.19 -8.15
N VAL A 201 10.33 4.98 -7.66
CA VAL A 201 9.60 3.70 -7.81
C VAL A 201 9.42 3.38 -9.29
N GLN A 202 9.71 2.16 -9.72
CA GLN A 202 9.57 1.74 -11.12
C GLN A 202 8.23 1.07 -11.42
N VAL A 203 7.70 0.33 -10.44
CA VAL A 203 6.49 -0.47 -10.59
C VAL A 203 5.62 -0.31 -9.35
N ALA A 204 4.33 -0.03 -9.56
CA ALA A 204 3.33 0.03 -8.51
C ALA A 204 2.17 -0.92 -8.84
N ILE A 205 1.96 -1.91 -7.98
CA ILE A 205 0.88 -2.90 -8.10
C ILE A 205 -0.16 -2.60 -7.03
N GLY A 206 -1.41 -2.41 -7.45
CA GLY A 206 -2.54 -2.27 -6.55
C GLY A 206 -3.57 -3.36 -6.74
N ILE A 207 -4.04 -3.94 -5.64
CA ILE A 207 -5.14 -4.91 -5.62
C ILE A 207 -6.30 -4.33 -4.83
N LYS A 208 -7.45 -4.12 -5.48
CA LYS A 208 -8.72 -3.82 -4.81
C LYS A 208 -9.52 -5.11 -4.65
N ILE A 209 -10.01 -5.34 -3.45
CA ILE A 209 -10.91 -6.44 -3.10
C ILE A 209 -12.18 -5.81 -2.53
N ASP A 210 -13.31 -6.00 -3.20
CA ASP A 210 -14.58 -5.43 -2.77
C ASP A 210 -15.11 -6.17 -1.53
N ALA A 211 -15.62 -5.40 -0.57
CA ALA A 211 -16.18 -5.94 0.66
C ALA A 211 -17.57 -6.54 0.40
N ALA A 212 -18.37 -5.85 -0.42
CA ALA A 212 -19.77 -6.17 -0.65
C ALA A 212 -20.01 -7.15 -1.79
N THR A 213 -19.04 -7.35 -2.69
CA THR A 213 -19.20 -8.18 -3.90
C THR A 213 -17.95 -9.02 -4.16
N PRO A 214 -18.03 -10.09 -4.99
CA PRO A 214 -16.86 -10.88 -5.39
C PRO A 214 -15.85 -10.13 -6.27
N ARG A 215 -16.13 -8.87 -6.62
CA ARG A 215 -15.32 -8.07 -7.55
C ARG A 215 -13.93 -7.81 -6.96
N ARG A 216 -12.93 -7.96 -7.83
CA ARG A 216 -11.52 -7.73 -7.52
C ARG A 216 -10.85 -7.08 -8.70
N VAL A 217 -9.99 -6.10 -8.47
CA VAL A 217 -9.34 -5.32 -9.52
C VAL A 217 -7.84 -5.26 -9.28
N ALA A 218 -7.07 -5.57 -10.30
CA ALA A 218 -5.62 -5.36 -10.34
C ALA A 218 -5.31 -4.10 -11.13
N ILE A 219 -4.43 -3.27 -10.60
CA ILE A 219 -3.89 -2.06 -11.23
C ILE A 219 -2.39 -2.22 -11.30
N LEU A 220 -1.82 -2.09 -12.49
CA LEU A 220 -0.38 -2.05 -12.70
C LEU A 220 0.01 -0.68 -13.27
N LEU A 221 0.96 -0.03 -12.61
CA LEU A 221 1.65 1.13 -13.14
C LEU A 221 3.13 0.86 -13.29
N GLN A 222 3.70 1.28 -14.42
CA GLN A 222 5.11 1.14 -14.72
C GLN A 222 5.69 2.48 -15.21
N ARG A 223 6.85 2.86 -14.67
CA ARG A 223 7.48 4.14 -14.98
C ARG A 223 7.85 4.20 -16.45
N GLY A 224 7.51 5.32 -17.10
CA GLY A 224 7.79 5.54 -18.52
C GLY A 224 6.95 4.68 -19.47
N GLN A 225 5.95 3.95 -18.98
CA GLN A 225 5.00 3.20 -19.81
C GLN A 225 3.61 3.83 -19.76
N PRO A 226 2.79 3.65 -20.81
CA PRO A 226 1.38 4.04 -20.78
C PRO A 226 0.62 3.36 -19.64
N VAL A 227 -0.33 4.08 -19.04
CA VAL A 227 -1.21 3.52 -18.02
C VAL A 227 -2.12 2.48 -18.66
N MET A 228 -2.03 1.23 -18.17
CA MET A 228 -2.91 0.15 -18.59
C MET A 228 -4.27 0.26 -17.88
N PRO A 229 -5.37 -0.15 -18.54
CA PRO A 229 -6.66 -0.26 -17.87
C PRO A 229 -6.60 -1.23 -16.69
N PRO A 230 -7.31 -0.95 -15.58
CA PRO A 230 -7.45 -1.92 -14.49
C PRO A 230 -8.07 -3.24 -14.99
N LEU A 231 -7.58 -4.36 -14.46
CA LEU A 231 -8.08 -5.70 -14.81
C LEU A 231 -8.98 -6.23 -13.70
N GLU A 232 -10.23 -6.55 -14.03
CA GLU A 232 -11.11 -7.26 -13.11
C GLU A 232 -10.80 -8.77 -13.13
N PHE A 233 -10.68 -9.37 -11.94
CA PHE A 233 -10.35 -10.79 -11.79
C PHE A 233 -11.18 -11.49 -10.69
N GLY A 234 -12.24 -10.84 -10.21
CA GLY A 234 -13.11 -11.35 -9.15
C GLY A 234 -13.89 -12.60 -9.55
N HIS A 235 -14.19 -12.76 -10.84
CA HIS A 235 -15.02 -13.83 -11.39
C HIS A 235 -14.15 -14.86 -12.14
N PRO A 236 -14.57 -16.14 -12.19
CA PRO A 236 -13.94 -17.13 -13.07
C PRO A 236 -13.93 -16.65 -14.52
N ALA A 237 -12.74 -16.57 -15.11
CA ALA A 237 -12.55 -16.17 -16.50
C ALA A 237 -11.72 -17.23 -17.23
N PRO A 238 -12.04 -17.53 -18.51
CA PRO A 238 -11.22 -18.42 -19.32
C PRO A 238 -9.94 -17.72 -19.78
N GLY A 239 -8.80 -18.42 -19.71
CA GLY A 239 -7.49 -17.96 -20.20
C GLY A 239 -6.57 -17.45 -19.10
N PRO A 240 -5.29 -17.19 -19.44
CA PRO A 240 -4.34 -16.59 -18.49
C PRO A 240 -4.77 -15.16 -18.18
N LEU A 241 -4.91 -14.85 -16.90
CA LEU A 241 -5.22 -13.51 -16.43
C LEU A 241 -4.06 -13.03 -15.57
N GLN A 242 -3.24 -12.14 -16.11
CA GLN A 242 -2.01 -11.69 -15.46
C GLN A 242 -1.73 -10.22 -15.71
N ILE A 243 -1.01 -9.61 -14.77
CA ILE A 243 -0.30 -8.34 -14.99
C ILE A 243 1.20 -8.65 -15.04
N SER A 244 1.95 -7.94 -15.88
CA SER A 244 3.37 -8.24 -16.08
C SER A 244 4.21 -6.98 -16.27
N PHE A 245 5.46 -7.03 -15.83
CA PHE A 245 6.45 -5.98 -16.02
C PHE A 245 7.85 -6.58 -16.26
N PRO A 246 8.79 -5.87 -16.92
CA PRO A 246 10.13 -6.39 -17.18
C PRO A 246 10.96 -6.56 -15.90
N LEU A 247 11.72 -7.65 -15.80
CA LEU A 247 12.64 -7.95 -14.69
C LEU A 247 13.63 -6.81 -14.43
N ALA A 248 14.09 -6.12 -15.47
CA ALA A 248 14.97 -4.95 -15.33
C ALA A 248 14.39 -3.86 -14.43
N SER A 249 13.05 -3.77 -14.32
CA SER A 249 12.39 -2.77 -13.45
C SER A 249 12.68 -3.03 -11.97
N VAL A 250 12.88 -4.29 -11.56
CA VAL A 250 13.26 -4.65 -10.18
C VAL A 250 14.64 -4.11 -9.83
N TYR A 251 15.56 -4.09 -10.80
CA TYR A 251 16.98 -3.73 -10.61
C TYR A 251 17.34 -2.35 -11.13
N ALA A 252 16.37 -1.51 -11.48
CA ALA A 252 16.66 -0.16 -11.94
C ALA A 252 17.55 0.60 -10.93
N GLY A 253 18.59 1.27 -11.43
CA GLY A 253 19.57 1.97 -10.59
C GLY A 253 20.73 1.09 -10.10
N VAL A 254 20.70 -0.22 -10.35
CA VAL A 254 21.84 -1.13 -10.11
C VAL A 254 22.08 -2.03 -11.33
N ALA A 255 23.26 -2.67 -11.39
CA ALA A 255 23.50 -3.69 -12.40
C ALA A 255 22.67 -4.93 -12.10
N LEU A 256 22.18 -5.60 -13.16
CA LEU A 256 21.59 -6.93 -13.00
C LEU A 256 22.64 -7.88 -12.39
N PRO A 257 22.26 -8.70 -11.39
CA PRO A 257 23.11 -9.78 -10.90
C PRO A 257 23.64 -10.64 -12.05
N PRO A 258 24.88 -11.18 -11.98
CA PRO A 258 25.46 -11.95 -13.08
C PRO A 258 24.58 -13.10 -13.62
N PRO A 259 23.84 -13.87 -12.79
CA PRO A 259 22.93 -14.90 -13.29
C PRO A 259 21.76 -14.35 -14.13
N LEU A 260 21.44 -13.06 -14.01
CA LEU A 260 20.37 -12.37 -14.73
C LEU A 260 20.89 -11.56 -15.93
N ALA A 261 22.18 -11.67 -16.26
CA ALA A 261 22.78 -10.94 -17.37
C ALA A 261 22.06 -11.25 -18.70
N GLY A 262 21.60 -10.20 -19.38
CA GLY A 262 20.84 -10.32 -20.63
C GLY A 262 19.35 -10.69 -20.46
N LEU A 263 18.88 -10.96 -19.24
CA LEU A 263 17.50 -11.36 -18.94
C LEU A 263 16.60 -10.18 -18.52
N GLY A 264 17.04 -8.94 -18.68
CA GLY A 264 16.29 -7.76 -18.23
C GLY A 264 14.89 -7.61 -18.85
N ASN A 265 14.67 -8.14 -20.05
CA ASN A 265 13.38 -8.12 -20.74
C ASN A 265 12.46 -9.30 -20.39
N THR A 266 12.94 -10.28 -19.62
CA THR A 266 12.09 -11.36 -19.09
C THR A 266 10.97 -10.74 -18.27
N LEU A 267 9.73 -11.15 -18.52
CA LEU A 267 8.57 -10.63 -17.81
C LEU A 267 8.44 -11.31 -16.45
N ILE A 268 8.27 -10.50 -15.42
CA ILE A 268 7.70 -10.91 -14.14
C ILE A 268 6.18 -10.78 -14.28
N SER A 269 5.45 -11.87 -14.05
CA SER A 269 4.01 -11.97 -14.22
C SER A 269 3.32 -12.35 -12.91
N ILE A 270 2.26 -11.64 -12.54
CA ILE A 270 1.43 -11.99 -11.39
C ILE A 270 0.19 -12.70 -11.92
N ASP A 271 0.04 -13.99 -11.58
CA ASP A 271 -1.15 -14.78 -11.91
C ASP A 271 -2.32 -14.36 -11.02
N LEU A 272 -3.31 -13.68 -11.63
CA LEU A 272 -4.48 -13.17 -10.93
C LEU A 272 -5.49 -14.27 -10.60
N ILE A 273 -5.46 -15.41 -11.28
CA ILE A 273 -6.30 -16.57 -10.94
C ILE A 273 -5.79 -17.21 -9.67
N GLN A 274 -4.47 -17.44 -9.57
CA GLN A 274 -3.85 -17.93 -8.35
C GLN A 274 -4.05 -16.95 -7.20
N LEU A 275 -3.86 -15.64 -7.44
CA LEU A 275 -4.06 -14.61 -6.43
C LEU A 275 -5.51 -14.58 -5.93
N ARG A 276 -6.52 -14.78 -6.81
CA ARG A 276 -7.92 -14.90 -6.39
C ARG A 276 -8.11 -16.03 -5.39
N THR A 277 -7.54 -17.21 -5.65
CA THR A 277 -7.63 -18.36 -4.73
C THR A 277 -7.05 -18.02 -3.36
N VAL A 278 -5.87 -17.37 -3.33
CA VAL A 278 -5.26 -16.92 -2.06
C VAL A 278 -6.13 -15.92 -1.33
N ILE A 279 -6.75 -14.98 -2.05
CA ILE A 279 -7.69 -14.00 -1.47
C ILE A 279 -8.93 -14.70 -0.91
N ASP A 280 -9.53 -15.63 -1.64
CA ASP A 280 -10.73 -16.38 -1.21
C ASP A 280 -10.45 -17.17 0.08
N GLU A 281 -9.31 -17.85 0.16
CA GLU A 281 -8.88 -18.57 1.35
C GLU A 281 -8.64 -17.62 2.54
N ALA A 282 -8.02 -16.47 2.29
CA ALA A 282 -7.75 -15.46 3.32
C ALA A 282 -9.05 -14.82 3.85
N ILE A 283 -10.02 -14.55 2.98
CA ILE A 283 -11.35 -14.06 3.39
C ILE A 283 -12.04 -15.11 4.28
N GLY A 284 -11.94 -16.39 3.93
CA GLY A 284 -12.47 -17.49 4.74
C GLY A 284 -11.84 -17.58 6.15
N GLN A 285 -10.58 -17.17 6.30
CA GLN A 285 -9.87 -17.11 7.60
C GLN A 285 -10.26 -15.87 8.42
N ASP A 286 -10.62 -14.76 7.78
CA ASP A 286 -11.06 -13.52 8.44
C ASP A 286 -12.53 -13.59 8.91
N MET A 287 -13.34 -14.55 8.44
CA MET A 287 -14.71 -14.74 8.90
C MET A 287 -14.77 -15.54 10.21
N PRO A 288 -15.57 -15.13 11.22
CA PRO A 288 -15.83 -15.98 12.38
C PRO A 288 -16.43 -17.30 11.92
N ALA A 289 -15.97 -18.43 12.49
CA ALA A 289 -16.63 -19.71 12.29
C ALA A 289 -18.13 -19.54 12.56
N ALA A 290 -18.98 -19.92 11.60
CA ALA A 290 -20.43 -19.89 11.79
C ALA A 290 -20.76 -20.72 13.05
N GLN A 291 -21.29 -20.05 14.08
CA GLN A 291 -21.91 -20.70 15.24
C GLN A 291 -23.36 -21.03 14.93
#